data_AF-A0A9P9YCC3-F1
#
_entry.id   AF-A0A9P9YCC3-F1
#
_cell.length_a   1.000
_cell.length_b   1.000
_cell.length_c   1.000
_cell.angle_alpha   90.00
_cell.angle_beta   90.00
_cell.angle_gamma   90.00
#
_symmetry.space_group_name_H-M   'P 1'
#
loop_
_entity.id
_entity.type
_entity.pdbx_description
1 polymer ?
#
loop_
_entity_poly.entity_id
_entity_poly.type
_entity_poly.pdbx_seq_one_letter_code
_entity_poly.pdbx_strand_id
1 'polypeptide(L)'
;MDPDLTSRTRRFIVVSTFQTTFYICGLAPLTASQLVVLGYRKERSAYFKALRPVLCVIEYKMNSSEEICTDSLTLRGYEEYTVNDYSLGCIIEENRFYIVAPKDIVVASLIETDDRIEWLIKHR
;
A
#
# COMPACT_ATOMS: atom_id res chain seq x y z
N MET A 1 9.26 -46.42 21.07
CA MET A 1 9.93 -45.73 19.96
C MET A 1 8.87 -45.51 18.90
N ASP A 2 8.38 -44.29 18.77
CA ASP A 2 7.76 -43.80 17.54
C ASP A 2 8.67 -42.66 17.06
N PRO A 3 9.33 -42.80 15.91
CA PRO A 3 10.17 -41.76 15.37
C PRO A 3 9.31 -40.78 14.55
N ASP A 4 9.64 -39.50 14.67
CA ASP A 4 9.24 -38.44 13.74
C ASP A 4 7.81 -37.91 13.86
N LEU A 5 7.60 -37.21 14.98
CA LEU A 5 6.98 -35.89 14.97
C LEU A 5 7.71 -35.00 13.95
N THR A 6 7.38 -35.14 12.66
CA THR A 6 7.89 -34.28 11.58
C THR A 6 7.38 -32.85 11.81
N SER A 7 8.11 -32.13 12.65
CA SER A 7 8.01 -30.68 12.79
C SER A 7 8.19 -30.09 11.40
N ARG A 8 7.06 -29.75 10.75
CA ARG A 8 7.07 -29.05 9.47
C ARG A 8 7.74 -27.70 9.69
N THR A 9 9.05 -27.67 9.45
CA THR A 9 9.84 -26.46 9.58
C THR A 9 9.39 -25.53 8.47
N ARG A 10 8.61 -24.52 8.82
CA ARG A 10 8.22 -23.45 7.90
C ARG A 10 9.45 -22.57 7.68
N ARG A 11 9.86 -22.42 6.42
CA ARG A 11 10.97 -21.53 6.03
C ARG A 11 10.39 -20.40 5.19
N PHE A 12 10.93 -19.21 5.40
CA PHE A 12 10.69 -18.09 4.49
C PHE A 12 11.63 -18.23 3.29
N ILE A 13 11.08 -18.02 2.10
CA ILE A 13 11.86 -17.85 0.87
C ILE A 13 11.72 -16.38 0.50
N VAL A 14 12.84 -15.68 0.33
CA VAL A 14 12.84 -14.31 -0.18
C VAL A 14 12.49 -14.38 -1.66
N VAL A 15 11.30 -13.90 -2.02
CA VAL A 15 10.80 -13.93 -3.41
C VAL A 15 11.33 -12.74 -4.21
N SER A 16 11.41 -11.56 -3.59
CA SER A 16 11.92 -10.34 -4.21
C SER A 16 12.38 -9.35 -3.15
N THR A 17 13.38 -8.53 -3.49
CA THR A 17 13.84 -7.39 -2.69
C THR A 17 14.03 -6.21 -3.64
N PHE A 18 13.33 -5.11 -3.37
CA PHE A 18 13.41 -3.89 -4.17
C PHE A 18 13.34 -2.66 -3.27
N GLN A 19 13.65 -1.48 -3.83
CA GLN A 19 13.69 -0.22 -3.10
C GLN A 19 12.59 0.72 -3.59
N THR A 20 12.15 1.60 -2.70
CA THR A 20 11.18 2.66 -2.99
C THR A 20 11.83 4.04 -2.90
N THR A 21 11.28 4.99 -3.65
CA THR A 21 11.72 6.39 -3.62
C THR A 21 11.30 7.09 -2.33
N PHE A 22 10.24 6.61 -1.66
CA PHE A 22 9.69 7.10 -0.39
C PHE A 22 9.96 6.13 0.79
N TYR A 23 9.71 6.57 2.03
CA TYR A 23 9.69 5.67 3.19
C TYR A 23 8.36 4.90 3.25
N ILE A 24 8.41 3.61 3.57
CA ILE A 24 7.21 2.76 3.64
C ILE A 24 6.58 2.90 5.02
N CYS A 25 5.29 3.24 5.07
CA CYS A 25 4.50 3.31 6.30
C CYS A 25 3.39 2.24 6.38
N GLY A 26 3.17 1.48 5.31
CA GLY A 26 2.27 0.33 5.35
C GLY A 26 2.26 -0.46 4.04
N LEU A 27 1.91 -1.73 4.15
CA LEU A 27 1.82 -2.67 3.02
C LEU A 27 0.52 -3.48 3.14
N ALA A 28 -0.13 -3.73 2.01
CA ALA A 28 -1.24 -4.66 1.91
C ALA A 28 -1.15 -5.45 0.58
N PRO A 29 -1.56 -6.73 0.57
CA PRO A 29 -1.62 -7.50 -0.67
C PRO A 29 -2.73 -6.97 -1.60
N LEU A 30 -2.47 -6.97 -2.90
CA LEU A 30 -3.49 -6.72 -3.93
C LEU A 30 -3.73 -7.96 -4.79
N THR A 31 -2.65 -8.51 -5.36
CA THR A 31 -2.66 -9.76 -6.13
C THR A 31 -1.47 -10.63 -5.74
N ALA A 32 -1.26 -11.76 -6.43
CA ALA A 32 -0.14 -12.66 -6.17
C ALA A 32 1.25 -12.01 -6.36
N SER A 33 1.35 -10.95 -7.16
CA SER A 33 2.59 -10.23 -7.47
C SER A 33 2.50 -8.72 -7.26
N GLN A 34 1.42 -8.22 -6.65
CA GLN A 34 1.19 -6.79 -6.45
C GLN A 34 0.91 -6.45 -4.99
N LEU A 35 1.50 -5.33 -4.55
CA LEU A 35 1.31 -4.76 -3.23
C LEU A 35 0.74 -3.36 -3.34
N VAL A 36 -0.21 -3.04 -2.47
CA VAL A 36 -0.53 -1.65 -2.14
C VAL A 36 0.45 -1.18 -1.09
N VAL A 37 1.10 -0.06 -1.35
CA VAL A 37 2.16 0.52 -0.53
C VAL A 37 1.74 1.92 -0.14
N LEU A 38 1.65 2.17 1.17
CA LEU A 38 1.52 3.52 1.70
C LEU A 38 2.92 4.09 1.94
N GLY A 39 3.17 5.25 1.37
CA GLY A 39 4.47 5.90 1.33
C GLY A 39 4.47 7.29 1.95
N TYR A 40 5.55 7.60 2.67
CA TYR A 40 5.88 8.92 3.18
C TYR A 40 7.06 9.49 2.39
N ARG A 41 6.85 10.63 1.72
CA ARG A 41 7.86 11.26 0.85
C ARG A 41 9.07 11.73 1.66
N LYS A 42 10.27 11.54 1.10
CA LYS A 42 11.53 11.96 1.72
C LYS A 42 11.71 13.48 1.61
N GLU A 43 11.19 14.06 0.53
CA GLU A 43 11.22 15.49 0.27
C GLU A 43 10.31 16.26 1.23
N ARG A 44 10.65 17.54 1.41
CA ARG A 44 9.88 18.49 2.20
C ARG A 44 9.42 19.64 1.31
N SER A 45 8.34 20.29 1.72
CA SER A 45 7.91 21.54 1.08
C SER A 45 8.93 22.67 1.28
N ALA A 46 8.75 23.79 0.59
CA ALA A 46 9.56 24.99 0.80
C ALA A 46 9.52 25.52 2.24
N TYR A 47 8.49 25.15 3.01
CA TYR A 47 8.32 25.50 4.42
C TYR A 47 8.78 24.37 5.37
N PHE A 48 9.57 23.42 4.87
CA PHE A 48 10.05 22.25 5.60
C PHE A 48 8.96 21.33 6.18
N LYS A 49 7.75 21.40 5.62
CA LYS A 49 6.63 20.53 6.02
C LYS A 49 6.62 19.22 5.25
N ALA A 50 6.02 18.19 5.85
CA ALA A 50 5.78 16.93 5.15
C ALA A 50 4.95 17.18 3.87
N LEU A 51 5.18 16.36 2.85
CA LEU A 51 4.33 16.33 1.66
C LEU A 51 3.20 15.30 1.87
N ARG A 52 2.19 15.35 1.00
CA ARG A 52 1.08 14.39 1.02
C ARG A 52 1.62 12.96 0.97
N PRO A 53 1.14 12.05 1.82
CA PRO A 53 1.51 10.64 1.71
C PRO A 53 1.00 10.10 0.37
N VAL A 54 1.68 9.08 -0.14
CA VAL A 54 1.36 8.45 -1.41
C VAL A 54 0.79 7.06 -1.19
N LEU A 55 -0.19 6.68 -2.00
CA LEU A 55 -0.68 5.31 -2.10
C LEU A 55 -0.26 4.78 -3.47
N CYS A 56 0.55 3.73 -3.49
CA CYS A 56 1.17 3.20 -4.69
C CYS A 56 0.83 1.72 -4.86
N VAL A 57 0.57 1.28 -6.09
CA VAL A 57 0.55 -0.15 -6.44
C VAL A 57 1.88 -0.51 -7.05
N ILE A 58 2.59 -1.46 -6.43
CA ILE A 58 3.86 -1.97 -6.93
C ILE A 58 3.70 -3.41 -7.34
N GLU A 59 4.01 -3.71 -8.59
CA GLU A 59 4.21 -5.08 -9.06
C GLU A 59 5.67 -5.49 -8.81
N TYR A 60 5.88 -6.62 -8.13
CA TYR A 60 7.20 -7.17 -7.92
C TYR A 60 7.40 -8.43 -8.76
N LYS A 61 8.60 -8.53 -9.33
CA LYS A 61 9.11 -9.65 -10.12
C LYS A 61 10.35 -10.20 -9.40
N MET A 62 10.86 -11.35 -9.85
CA MET A 62 11.99 -12.01 -9.20
C MET A 62 13.22 -11.11 -9.03
N ASN A 63 13.48 -10.22 -10.02
CA ASN A 63 14.66 -9.35 -10.06
C ASN A 63 14.34 -7.87 -10.29
N SER A 64 13.07 -7.47 -10.25
CA SER A 64 12.66 -6.08 -10.52
C SER A 64 11.34 -5.75 -9.85
N SER A 65 11.01 -4.46 -9.82
CA SER A 65 9.70 -3.96 -9.40
C SER A 65 9.28 -2.83 -10.32
N GLU A 66 7.98 -2.64 -10.46
CA GLU A 66 7.37 -1.59 -11.27
C GLU A 66 6.26 -0.91 -10.49
N GLU A 67 6.29 0.42 -10.40
CA GLU A 67 5.18 1.21 -9.86
C GLU A 67 4.10 1.31 -10.94
N ILE A 68 2.95 0.66 -10.71
CA ILE A 68 1.82 0.60 -11.65
C ILE A 68 1.02 1.90 -11.60
N CYS A 69 0.74 2.38 -10.39
CA CYS A 69 0.11 3.67 -10.16
C CYS A 69 0.53 4.26 -8.81
N THR A 70 0.46 5.59 -8.71
CA THR A 70 0.80 6.33 -7.49
C THR A 70 -0.11 7.54 -7.35
N ASP A 71 -0.90 7.56 -6.28
CA ASP A 71 -1.81 8.66 -5.93
C ASP A 71 -1.34 9.39 -4.66
N SER A 72 -1.60 10.69 -4.56
CA SER A 72 -1.31 11.46 -3.34
C SER A 72 -2.59 11.65 -2.52
N LEU A 73 -2.54 11.34 -1.23
CA LEU A 73 -3.68 11.47 -0.33
C LEU A 73 -3.67 12.84 0.36
N THR A 74 -4.80 13.54 0.34
CA THR A 74 -4.97 14.79 1.07
C THR A 74 -5.65 14.49 2.40
N LEU A 75 -4.90 14.59 3.50
CA LEU A 75 -5.35 14.30 4.86
C LEU A 75 -5.26 15.56 5.72
N ARG A 76 -6.06 15.71 6.76
CA ARG A 76 -6.03 16.89 7.62
C ARG A 76 -4.76 16.91 8.46
N GLY A 77 -3.94 17.94 8.25
CA GLY A 77 -2.70 18.17 9.02
C GLY A 77 -1.55 17.25 8.64
N TYR A 78 -1.56 16.66 7.44
CA TYR A 78 -0.49 15.78 6.97
C TYR A 78 0.90 16.41 7.04
N GLU A 79 0.96 17.74 6.95
CA GLU A 79 2.17 18.57 6.97
C GLU A 79 3.00 18.41 8.24
N GLU A 80 2.36 18.05 9.36
CA GLU A 80 2.98 17.87 10.68
C GLU A 80 3.25 16.39 11.02
N TYR A 81 2.79 15.47 10.19
CA TYR A 81 2.94 14.04 10.45
C TYR A 81 4.30 13.51 9.98
N THR A 82 4.65 12.36 10.52
CA THR A 82 5.85 11.59 10.25
C THR A 82 5.47 10.23 9.66
N VAL A 83 6.47 9.46 9.23
CA VAL A 83 6.25 8.11 8.67
C VAL A 83 5.46 7.18 9.61
N ASN A 84 5.60 7.34 10.93
CA ASN A 84 4.97 6.45 11.92
C ASN A 84 3.52 6.83 12.26
N ASP A 85 3.04 7.98 11.79
CA ASP A 85 1.67 8.45 12.05
C ASP A 85 0.65 7.80 11.10
N TYR A 86 1.14 7.07 10.09
CA TYR A 86 0.32 6.43 9.07
C TYR A 86 0.31 4.92 9.24
N SER A 87 -0.83 4.30 8.94
CA SER A 87 -0.92 2.86 8.77
C SER A 87 -1.84 2.49 7.62
N LEU A 88 -1.57 1.33 7.01
CA LEU A 88 -2.37 0.73 5.97
C LEU A 88 -2.83 -0.64 6.45
N GLY A 89 -4.10 -0.95 6.21
CA GLY A 89 -4.55 -2.34 6.21
C GLY A 89 -5.61 -2.58 5.16
N CYS A 90 -6.10 -3.81 5.12
CA CYS A 90 -7.05 -4.25 4.11
C CYS A 90 -8.09 -5.21 4.68
N ILE A 91 -9.28 -5.19 4.08
CA ILE A 91 -10.30 -6.22 4.21
C ILE A 91 -10.27 -6.96 2.88
N ILE A 92 -9.59 -8.10 2.86
CA ILE A 92 -9.28 -8.85 1.63
C ILE A 92 -10.56 -9.32 0.96
N GLU A 93 -11.53 -9.78 1.77
CA GLU A 93 -12.82 -10.30 1.32
C GLU A 93 -13.65 -9.23 0.58
N GLU A 94 -13.42 -7.95 0.88
CA GLU A 94 -14.13 -6.83 0.26
C GLU A 94 -13.28 -6.06 -0.75
N ASN A 95 -12.02 -6.47 -0.98
CA ASN A 95 -11.03 -5.73 -1.77
C ASN A 95 -10.93 -4.24 -1.35
N ARG A 96 -11.02 -3.98 -0.04
CA ARG A 96 -10.95 -2.62 0.53
C ARG A 96 -9.66 -2.41 1.27
N PHE A 97 -9.15 -1.19 1.17
CA PHE A 97 -7.98 -0.71 1.90
C PHE A 97 -8.41 0.40 2.85
N TYR A 98 -7.82 0.43 4.04
CA TYR A 98 -8.00 1.51 4.99
C TYR A 98 -6.65 2.16 5.31
N ILE A 99 -6.62 3.47 5.17
CA ILE A 99 -5.47 4.30 5.53
C ILE A 99 -5.87 5.08 6.78
N VAL A 100 -5.10 4.91 7.85
CA VAL A 100 -5.32 5.63 9.10
C VAL A 100 -4.20 6.63 9.30
N ALA A 101 -4.58 7.88 9.56
CA ALA A 101 -3.74 8.96 10.05
C ALA A 101 -4.33 9.49 11.36
N PRO A 102 -3.62 10.32 12.15
CA PRO A 102 -4.06 10.73 13.48
C PRO A 102 -5.46 11.38 13.53
N LYS A 103 -5.90 12.01 12.43
CA LYS A 103 -7.19 12.71 12.32
C LYS A 103 -8.13 12.13 11.28
N ASP A 104 -7.71 11.17 10.47
CA ASP A 104 -8.47 10.71 9.31
C ASP A 104 -8.39 9.20 9.14
N ILE A 105 -9.51 8.62 8.69
CA ILE A 105 -9.58 7.26 8.18
C ILE A 105 -10.09 7.37 6.74
N VAL A 106 -9.29 6.89 5.80
CA VAL A 106 -9.67 6.80 4.38
C VAL A 106 -9.97 5.35 4.05
N VAL A 107 -11.11 5.10 3.43
CA VAL A 107 -11.47 3.79 2.87
C VAL A 107 -11.33 3.90 1.35
N ALA A 108 -10.49 3.05 0.76
CA ALA A 108 -10.23 3.00 -0.67
C ALA A 108 -10.60 1.63 -1.23
N SER A 109 -11.07 1.62 -2.48
CA SER A 109 -11.20 0.43 -3.32
C SER A 109 -10.39 0.69 -4.58
N LEU A 110 -9.74 -0.34 -5.14
CA LEU A 110 -9.28 -0.24 -6.51
C LEU A 110 -10.52 -0.22 -7.42
N ILE A 111 -10.58 0.73 -8.35
CA ILE A 111 -11.58 0.71 -9.41
C ILE A 111 -10.94 -0.08 -10.56
N GLU A 112 -11.43 -1.28 -10.84
CA GLU A 112 -11.00 -2.00 -12.03
C GLU A 112 -11.51 -1.26 -13.28
N THR A 113 -10.77 -1.34 -14.38
CA THR A 113 -11.02 -0.56 -15.61
C THR A 113 -12.45 -0.71 -16.13
N ASP A 114 -13.12 -1.84 -15.87
CA ASP A 114 -14.48 -2.14 -16.31
C ASP A 114 -15.55 -1.43 -15.48
N ASP A 115 -15.33 -1.23 -14.17
CA ASP A 115 -16.26 -0.51 -13.29
C ASP A 115 -16.37 0.98 -13.65
N ARG A 116 -15.30 1.54 -14.23
CA ARG A 116 -15.24 2.95 -14.62
C ARG A 116 -16.14 3.25 -15.82
N ILE A 117 -16.27 2.29 -16.74
CA ILE A 117 -17.19 2.38 -17.89
C ILE A 117 -18.64 2.26 -17.38
N GLU A 118 -18.93 1.31 -16.50
CA GLU A 118 -20.27 1.19 -15.90
C GLU A 118 -20.67 2.42 -15.09
N TRP A 119 -19.75 3.01 -14.30
CA TRP A 119 -20.05 4.21 -13.52
C TRP A 119 -20.38 5.41 -14.41
N LEU A 120 -19.64 5.60 -15.50
CA LEU A 120 -19.90 6.64 -16.51
C LEU A 120 -21.21 6.42 -17.26
N ILE A 121 -21.62 5.17 -17.47
CA ILE A 121 -22.89 4.83 -18.12
C ILE A 121 -24.09 5.02 -17.16
N LYS A 122 -23.95 4.66 -15.88
CA LYS A 122 -25.03 4.74 -14.88
C LYS A 122 -25.35 6.17 -14.40
N HIS A 123 -24.41 7.10 -14.50
CA HIS A 123 -24.58 8.49 -14.02
C HIS A 123 -24.65 9.51 -15.16
N ARG A 124 -25.28 9.14 -16.28
CA ARG A 124 -25.64 10.07 -17.36
C ARG A 124 -26.99 10.72 -17.13
#